data_AF-F6U6N8-F1
#
_entry.id   AF-F6U6N8-F1
#
_cell.length_a   1.000
_cell.length_b   1.000
_cell.length_c   1.000
_cell.angle_alpha   90.00
_cell.angle_beta   90.00
_cell.angle_gamma   90.00
#
_symmetry.space_group_name_H-M   'P 1'
#
loop_
_entity.id
_entity.type
_entity.pdbx_description
1 polymer ?
#
loop_
_entity_poly.entity_id
_entity_poly.type
_entity_poly.pdbx_seq_one_letter_code
_entity_poly.pdbx_strand_id
1 'polypeptide(L)'
;MFKLLHILLLKLVDKGYLPDIPNIERYIYATMLAIILHTACVGPQFMRPGYWRFISGVSGEKFPFMFRKLMVPFASQAMTLYPDFIPNLNPQFVKTPEVLQILAEHGKLSGAKF
;
A
#
# COMPACT_ATOMS: atom_id res chain seq x y z
N MET A 1 -8.91 -7.89 17.20
CA MET A 1 -7.56 -7.80 17.79
C MET A 1 -7.20 -6.38 18.25
N PHE A 2 -7.34 -5.31 17.45
CA PHE A 2 -6.84 -3.97 17.84
C PHE A 2 -7.62 -3.24 18.94
N LYS A 3 -8.90 -3.57 19.12
CA LYS A 3 -9.68 -3.13 20.28
C LYS A 3 -9.07 -3.61 21.60
N LEU A 4 -8.42 -4.79 21.59
CA LEU A 4 -7.67 -5.30 22.72
C LEU A 4 -6.44 -4.43 23.01
N LEU A 5 -5.67 -4.06 21.99
CA LEU A 5 -4.51 -3.18 22.14
C LEU A 5 -4.91 -1.83 22.75
N HIS A 6 -5.99 -1.23 22.25
CA HIS A 6 -6.53 0.02 22.80
C HIS A 6 -6.93 -0.15 24.27
N ILE A 7 -7.71 -1.19 24.61
CA ILE A 7 -8.12 -1.45 26.01
C ILE A 7 -6.90 -1.68 26.91
N LEU A 8 -5.89 -2.40 26.41
CA LEU A 8 -4.67 -2.70 27.15
C LEU A 8 -3.87 -1.42 27.43
N LEU A 9 -3.73 -0.54 26.43
CA LEU A 9 -3.11 0.78 26.62
C LEU A 9 -3.83 1.62 27.67
N LEU A 10 -5.16 1.71 27.60
CA LEU A 10 -5.95 2.41 28.62
C LEU A 10 -5.70 1.85 30.03
N LYS A 11 -5.71 0.51 30.17
CA LYS A 11 -5.43 -0.13 31.46
C LYS A 11 -4.01 0.12 31.98
N LEU A 12 -3.01 0.30 31.11
CA LEU A 12 -1.66 0.64 31.54
C LEU A 12 -1.54 2.11 31.98
N VAL A 13 -2.27 3.01 31.32
CA VAL A 13 -2.38 4.42 31.73
C VAL A 13 -3.07 4.51 33.09
N ASP A 14 -4.18 3.80 33.29
CA ASP A 14 -4.91 3.75 34.56
C ASP A 14 -4.05 3.26 35.73
N LYS A 15 -3.11 2.35 35.46
CA LYS A 15 -2.16 1.81 36.46
C LYS A 15 -0.90 2.67 36.63
N GLY A 16 -0.76 3.77 35.90
CA GLY A 16 0.38 4.68 35.96
C GLY A 16 1.65 4.17 35.28
N TYR A 17 1.58 3.10 34.48
CA TYR A 17 2.75 2.59 33.73
C TYR A 17 3.07 3.40 32.47
N LEU A 18 2.07 4.08 31.90
CA LEU A 18 2.20 4.90 30.71
C LEU A 18 1.61 6.30 30.95
N PRO A 19 2.17 7.36 30.34
CA PRO A 19 1.56 8.69 30.37
C PRO A 19 0.25 8.70 29.57
N ASP A 20 -0.70 9.55 29.98
CA ASP A 20 -1.92 9.77 29.21
C ASP A 20 -1.59 10.57 27.95
N ILE A 21 -1.89 9.98 26.78
CA ILE A 21 -1.64 10.59 25.48
C ILE A 21 -3.00 11.04 24.92
N PRO A 22 -3.20 12.35 24.72
CA PRO A 22 -4.44 12.87 24.14
C PRO A 22 -4.72 12.22 22.79
N ASN A 23 -5.95 11.74 22.60
CA ASN A 23 -6.39 11.11 21.35
C ASN A 23 -5.58 9.87 20.92
N ILE A 24 -5.01 9.10 21.86
CA ILE A 24 -4.23 7.88 21.55
C ILE A 24 -4.98 6.91 20.60
N GLU A 25 -6.30 6.87 20.69
CA GLU A 25 -7.17 6.09 19.81
C GLU A 25 -6.99 6.42 18.32
N ARG A 26 -6.78 7.70 17.99
CA ARG A 26 -6.60 8.16 16.61
C ARG A 26 -5.24 7.74 16.08
N TYR A 27 -4.21 7.79 16.91
CA TYR A 27 -2.86 7.33 16.53
C TYR A 27 -2.83 5.82 16.30
N ILE A 28 -3.50 5.06 17.17
CA ILE A 28 -3.67 3.62 16.99
C ILE A 28 -4.41 3.36 15.68
N TYR A 29 -5.54 4.03 15.45
CA TYR A 29 -6.31 3.87 14.22
C TYR A 29 -5.50 4.22 12.97
N ALA A 30 -4.76 5.33 12.97
CA ALA A 30 -3.91 5.75 11.86
C ALA A 30 -2.79 4.74 11.57
N THR A 31 -2.12 4.24 12.61
CA THR A 31 -1.10 3.20 12.48
C THR A 31 -1.69 1.93 11.88
N MET A 32 -2.90 1.55 12.32
CA MET A 32 -3.57 0.37 11.77
C MET A 32 -3.94 0.57 10.31
N LEU A 33 -4.47 1.73 9.95
CA LEU A 33 -4.79 2.05 8.57
C LEU A 33 -3.53 2.00 7.69
N ALA A 34 -2.39 2.49 8.17
CA ALA A 34 -1.11 2.42 7.47
C ALA A 34 -0.67 0.97 7.19
N ILE A 35 -0.87 0.05 8.14
CA ILE A 35 -0.58 -1.38 7.94
C ILE A 35 -1.48 -1.99 6.87
N ILE A 36 -2.80 -1.74 6.94
CA ILE A 36 -3.74 -2.28 5.95
C ILE A 36 -3.45 -1.68 4.56
N LEU A 37 -3.10 -0.39 4.49
CA LEU A 37 -2.68 0.31 3.27
C LEU A 37 -1.44 -0.33 2.66
N HIS A 38 -0.44 -0.63 3.49
CA HIS A 38 0.77 -1.33 3.05
C HIS A 38 0.43 -2.71 2.45
N THR A 39 -0.42 -3.49 3.13
CA THR A 39 -0.89 -4.78 2.59
C THR A 39 -1.67 -4.61 1.27
N ALA A 40 -2.45 -3.55 1.11
CA ALA A 40 -3.14 -3.23 -0.14
C ALA A 40 -2.20 -2.97 -1.31
N CYS A 41 -1.08 -2.30 -1.04
CA CYS A 41 -0.01 -2.10 -2.02
C CYS A 41 0.65 -3.41 -2.40
N VAL A 42 1.06 -4.19 -1.40
CA VAL A 42 2.02 -5.28 -1.59
C VAL A 42 1.35 -6.61 -1.92
N GLY A 43 0.17 -6.89 -1.39
CA GLY A 43 -0.46 -8.20 -1.49
C GLY A 43 -1.95 -8.16 -1.14
N PRO A 44 -2.81 -7.63 -2.02
CA PRO A 44 -4.23 -7.47 -1.75
C PRO A 44 -4.96 -8.80 -1.48
N GLN A 45 -4.41 -9.94 -1.90
CA GLN A 45 -4.96 -11.28 -1.69
C GLN A 45 -4.96 -11.70 -0.22
N PHE A 46 -4.07 -11.12 0.60
CA PHE A 46 -3.99 -11.44 2.02
C PHE A 46 -5.02 -10.66 2.85
N MET A 47 -5.70 -9.69 2.25
CA MET A 47 -6.71 -8.91 2.95
C MET A 47 -8.06 -9.61 2.94
N ARG A 48 -8.76 -9.43 4.06
CA ARG A 48 -10.19 -9.73 4.13
C ARG A 48 -10.94 -8.86 3.11
N PRO A 49 -11.89 -9.42 2.33
CA PRO A 49 -12.60 -8.69 1.28
C PRO A 49 -13.25 -7.36 1.72
N GLY A 50 -13.72 -7.28 2.97
CA GLY A 50 -14.28 -6.05 3.52
C GLY A 50 -13.26 -4.91 3.63
N TYR A 51 -12.02 -5.21 4.02
CA TYR A 51 -10.95 -4.21 4.09
C TYR A 51 -10.50 -3.78 2.70
N TRP A 52 -10.44 -4.72 1.76
CA TRP A 52 -10.13 -4.40 0.37
C TRP A 52 -11.13 -3.42 -0.23
N ARG A 53 -12.45 -3.66 -0.06
CA ARG A 53 -13.50 -2.77 -0.53
C ARG A 53 -13.43 -1.39 0.10
N PHE A 54 -13.16 -1.32 1.41
CA PHE A 54 -13.01 -0.05 2.11
C PHE A 54 -11.84 0.76 1.55
N ILE A 55 -10.65 0.17 1.44
CA ILE A 55 -9.46 0.87 0.95
C ILE A 55 -9.59 1.25 -0.53
N SER A 56 -10.08 0.32 -1.36
CA SER A 56 -10.29 0.59 -2.77
C SER A 56 -11.31 1.72 -2.96
N GLY A 57 -12.42 1.70 -2.21
CA GLY A 57 -13.42 2.76 -2.22
C GLY A 57 -12.86 4.13 -1.81
N VAL A 58 -12.08 4.21 -0.72
CA VAL A 58 -11.44 5.46 -0.27
C VAL A 58 -10.46 6.01 -1.32
N SER A 59 -9.82 5.14 -2.10
CA SER A 59 -8.89 5.53 -3.16
C SER A 59 -9.54 5.89 -4.50
N GLY A 60 -10.85 5.67 -4.64
CA GLY A 60 -11.52 5.73 -5.95
C GLY A 60 -11.09 4.59 -6.88
N GLU A 61 -10.97 3.37 -6.35
CA GLU A 61 -10.62 2.14 -7.09
C GLU A 61 -9.26 2.23 -7.81
N LYS A 62 -8.28 2.94 -7.23
CA LYS A 62 -6.95 3.13 -7.84
C LYS A 62 -5.95 2.02 -7.52
N PHE A 63 -6.17 1.25 -6.45
CA PHE A 63 -5.29 0.16 -6.02
C PHE A 63 -5.02 -0.95 -7.05
N PRO A 64 -5.99 -1.32 -7.91
CA PRO A 64 -5.74 -2.22 -9.03
C PRO A 64 -4.73 -1.67 -10.06
N PHE A 65 -4.66 -0.35 -10.22
CA PHE A 65 -3.83 0.34 -11.23
C PHE A 65 -2.45 0.76 -10.68
N MET A 66 -1.87 -0.06 -9.81
CA MET A 66 -0.52 0.17 -9.30
C MET A 66 0.50 -0.65 -10.05
N PHE A 67 1.69 -0.09 -10.26
CA PHE A 67 2.75 -0.76 -11.00
C PHE A 67 3.45 -1.82 -10.15
N ARG A 68 2.79 -2.98 -10.03
CA ARG A 68 3.17 -4.08 -9.13
C ARG A 68 4.38 -4.87 -9.58
N LYS A 69 4.77 -4.79 -10.87
CA LYS A 69 5.97 -5.46 -11.40
C LYS A 69 7.25 -5.02 -10.67
N LEU A 70 7.34 -3.75 -10.25
CA LEU A 70 8.45 -3.26 -9.43
C LEU A 70 8.41 -3.72 -7.97
N MET A 71 7.27 -4.21 -7.51
CA MET A 71 7.10 -4.66 -6.13
C MET A 71 7.48 -6.14 -5.95
N VAL A 72 7.62 -6.90 -7.05
CA VAL A 72 7.95 -8.33 -7.03
C VAL A 72 9.21 -8.66 -6.22
N PRO A 73 10.32 -7.89 -6.30
CA PRO A 73 11.51 -8.15 -5.48
C PRO A 73 11.25 -8.05 -3.97
N PHE A 74 10.30 -7.21 -3.54
CA PHE A 74 9.94 -7.02 -2.14
C PHE A 74 8.82 -7.96 -1.70
N ALA A 75 7.94 -8.35 -2.63
CA ALA A 75 6.86 -9.27 -2.39
C ALA A 75 6.53 -10.06 -3.65
N SER A 76 6.93 -11.33 -3.63
CA SER A 76 6.76 -12.26 -4.75
C SER A 76 5.31 -12.40 -5.22
N GLN A 77 4.34 -12.26 -4.32
CA GLN A 77 2.92 -12.41 -4.64
C GLN A 77 2.21 -11.09 -4.98
N ALA A 78 2.94 -9.99 -5.20
CA ALA A 78 2.32 -8.68 -5.43
C ALA A 78 1.47 -8.61 -6.70
N MET A 79 1.77 -9.46 -7.69
CA MET A 79 1.09 -9.52 -8.98
C MET A 79 -0.04 -10.56 -9.06
N THR A 80 -0.30 -11.33 -8.00
CA THR A 80 -1.25 -12.48 -8.07
C THR A 80 -2.66 -12.06 -8.49
N LEU A 81 -3.16 -10.92 -8.00
CA LEU A 81 -4.49 -10.42 -8.35
C LEU A 81 -4.51 -9.44 -9.53
N TYR A 82 -3.42 -8.70 -9.74
CA TYR A 82 -3.34 -7.61 -10.72
C TYR A 82 -1.99 -7.65 -11.46
N PRO A 83 -1.77 -8.62 -12.37
CA PRO A 83 -0.49 -8.80 -13.05
C PRO A 83 -0.26 -7.85 -14.22
N ASP A 84 -1.33 -7.41 -14.90
CA ASP A 84 -1.22 -6.87 -16.26
C ASP A 84 -1.11 -5.33 -16.33
N PHE A 85 -1.16 -4.64 -15.19
CA PHE A 85 -1.16 -3.18 -15.21
C PHE A 85 0.25 -2.61 -15.40
N ILE A 86 0.42 -1.87 -16.51
CA ILE A 86 1.63 -1.11 -16.81
C ILE A 86 1.26 0.36 -17.02
N PRO A 87 1.76 1.28 -16.18
CA PRO A 87 1.44 2.70 -16.29
C PRO A 87 2.09 3.32 -17.53
N ASN A 88 1.46 4.37 -18.03
CA ASN A 88 2.10 5.27 -18.98
C ASN A 88 2.93 6.30 -18.21
N LEU A 89 4.25 6.13 -18.17
CA LEU A 89 5.17 7.02 -17.46
C LEU A 89 5.87 7.93 -18.45
N ASN A 90 6.04 9.21 -18.09
CA ASN A 90 6.85 10.12 -18.90
C ASN A 90 8.33 9.69 -18.82
N PRO A 91 8.97 9.30 -19.94
CA PRO A 91 10.35 8.81 -19.95
C PRO A 91 11.36 9.81 -19.37
N GLN A 92 11.08 11.11 -19.43
CA GLN A 92 11.97 12.17 -18.92
C GLN A 92 12.22 12.05 -17.40
N PHE A 93 11.29 11.45 -16.66
CA PHE A 93 11.37 11.30 -15.21
C PHE A 93 11.75 9.88 -14.77
N VAL A 94 11.90 8.94 -15.70
CA VAL A 94 12.27 7.55 -15.40
C VAL A 94 13.77 7.36 -15.62
N LYS A 95 14.53 7.24 -14.53
CA LYS A 95 16.00 7.06 -14.59
C LYS A 95 16.47 5.62 -14.39
N THR A 96 15.58 4.74 -13.95
CA THR A 96 15.92 3.35 -13.63
C THR A 96 15.92 2.49 -14.90
N PRO A 97 17.04 1.84 -15.26
CA PRO A 97 17.14 1.05 -16.50
C PRO A 97 16.10 -0.07 -16.60
N GLU A 98 15.83 -0.78 -15.50
CA GLU A 98 14.86 -1.87 -15.44
C GLU A 98 13.44 -1.40 -15.79
N VAL A 99 13.05 -0.22 -15.30
CA VAL A 99 11.73 0.36 -15.59
C VAL A 99 11.62 0.72 -17.06
N LEU A 100 12.66 1.34 -17.63
CA LEU A 100 12.71 1.70 -19.04
C LEU A 100 12.61 0.47 -19.94
N GLN A 101 13.31 -0.61 -19.59
CA GLN A 101 13.22 -1.87 -20.32
C GLN A 101 11.80 -2.43 -20.29
N ILE A 102 11.16 -2.49 -19.12
CA ILE A 102 9.78 -2.97 -18.99
C ILE A 102 8.82 -2.11 -19.82
N LEU A 103 8.98 -0.79 -19.82
CA LEU A 103 8.15 0.11 -20.62
C LEU A 103 8.38 -0.07 -22.13
N ALA A 104 9.63 -0.33 -22.53
CA ALA A 104 10.01 -0.61 -23.92
C ALA A 104 9.34 -1.90 -24.43
N GLU A 105 9.43 -2.98 -23.63
CA GLU A 105 8.82 -4.28 -23.94
C GLU A 105 7.31 -4.18 -24.22
N HIS A 106 6.63 -3.24 -23.56
CA HIS A 106 5.18 -3.05 -23.66
C HIS A 106 4.78 -1.88 -24.57
N GLY A 107 5.72 -1.34 -25.36
CA GLY A 107 5.47 -0.27 -26.33
C GLY A 107 4.99 1.04 -25.70
N LYS A 108 5.24 1.26 -24.40
CA LYS A 108 4.83 2.46 -23.65
C LYS A 108 5.85 3.59 -23.70
N LEU A 109 6.99 3.38 -24.34
CA LEU A 109 7.93 4.44 -24.69
C LEU A 109 7.50 5.13 -26.00
N SER A 110 6.43 5.93 -25.94
CA SER A 110 6.07 6.82 -27.04
C SER A 110 6.50 8.24 -26.68
N GLY A 111 7.57 8.74 -27.31
CA GLY A 111 7.89 10.17 -27.28
C GLY A 111 9.27 10.60 -26.76
N ALA A 112 10.20 9.68 -26.48
CA ALA A 112 11.60 10.07 -26.29
C ALA A 112 12.25 10.30 -27.67
N LYS A 113 12.16 11.53 -28.19
CA LYS A 113 13.15 12.00 -29.18
C LYS A 113 14.49 12.04 -28.44
N PHE A 114 15.38 11.11 -28.79
CA PHE A 114 16.80 11.22 -28.49
C PHE A 114 17.38 12.46 -29.18
#